data_AF-A0A8T7AM46-F1
#
_entry.id   AF-A0A8T7AM46-F1
#
_cell.length_a   1.000
_cell.length_b   1.000
_cell.length_c   1.000
_cell.angle_alpha   90.00
_cell.angle_beta   90.00
_cell.angle_gamma   90.00
#
_symmetry.space_group_name_H-M   'P 1'
#
loop_
_entity.id
_entity.type
_entity.pdbx_description
1 polymer ?
#
loop_
_entity_poly.entity_id
_entity_poly.type
_entity_poly.pdbx_seq_one_letter_code
_entity_poly.pdbx_strand_id
1 'polypeptide(L)'
;MKHLLRLSVLVALGFCAWQWGQAATVQAKAWLAPILIARAWTDSQVHDVDVKPWPWADTWPVAKLTVPALGIERYVLAGANGAALPFGPGHLSGTSLPGQPGTIVIAGHRDTHFDFAEHLQRGTRIVLESRDRRRSFYRVIGKH
;
A
#
# COMPACT_ATOMS: atom_id res chain seq x y z
N MET A 1 10.85 -36.86 37.16
CA MET A 1 9.83 -35.78 37.11
C MET A 1 10.43 -34.37 36.96
N LYS A 2 11.36 -33.91 37.82
CA LYS A 2 11.92 -32.53 37.76
C LYS A 2 12.62 -32.17 36.44
N HIS A 3 13.30 -33.13 35.80
CA HIS A 3 13.97 -32.91 34.51
C HIS A 3 13.00 -32.78 33.32
N LEU A 4 11.89 -33.53 33.33
CA LEU A 4 10.83 -33.38 32.33
C LEU A 4 10.12 -32.02 32.43
N LEU A 5 9.90 -31.51 33.65
CA LEU A 5 9.30 -30.20 33.87
C LEU A 5 10.21 -29.06 33.37
N ARG A 6 11.53 -29.16 33.62
CA ARG A 6 12.51 -28.18 33.11
C ARG A 6 12.59 -28.17 31.60
N LEU A 7 12.55 -29.35 30.96
CA LEU A 7 12.58 -29.47 29.51
C LEU A 7 11.33 -28.85 28.87
N SER A 8 10.15 -29.11 29.43
CA SER A 8 8.88 -28.56 28.92
C SER A 8 8.80 -27.04 29.05
N VAL A 9 9.32 -26.46 30.14
CA VAL A 9 9.43 -25.00 30.29
C VAL A 9 10.37 -24.38 29.25
N LEU A 10 11.53 -25.00 28.98
CA LEU A 10 12.47 -24.50 27.97
C LEU A 10 11.89 -24.54 26.56
N VAL A 11 11.17 -25.62 26.22
CA VAL A 11 10.48 -25.74 24.91
C VAL A 11 9.38 -24.68 24.79
N ALA A 12 8.58 -24.45 25.83
CA ALA A 12 7.55 -23.43 25.83
C ALA A 12 8.14 -22.01 25.68
N LEU A 13 9.24 -21.69 26.38
CA LEU A 13 9.94 -20.41 26.24
C LEU A 13 10.50 -20.20 24.83
N GLY A 14 11.09 -21.25 24.24
CA GLY A 14 11.56 -21.22 22.85
C GLY A 14 10.43 -20.95 21.86
N PHE A 15 9.28 -21.61 22.04
CA PHE A 15 8.10 -21.38 21.21
C PHE A 15 7.53 -19.96 21.38
N CYS A 16 7.46 -19.43 22.61
CA CYS A 16 7.05 -18.05 22.84
C CYS A 16 8.00 -17.05 22.17
N ALA A 17 9.32 -17.23 22.32
CA ALA A 17 10.31 -16.38 21.66
C ALA A 17 10.18 -16.41 20.12
N TRP A 18 9.89 -17.58 19.55
CA TRP A 18 9.61 -17.74 18.13
C TRP A 18 8.37 -16.94 17.70
N GLN A 19 7.26 -17.05 18.43
CA GLN A 19 6.02 -16.32 18.12
C GLN A 19 6.21 -14.80 18.19
N TRP A 20 6.96 -14.32 19.18
CA TRP A 20 7.27 -12.91 19.35
C TRP A 20 8.18 -12.39 18.24
N GLY A 21 9.14 -13.20 17.80
CA GLY A 21 9.99 -12.90 16.65
C GLY A 21 9.17 -12.68 15.37
N GLN A 22 8.17 -13.54 15.11
CA GLN A 22 7.28 -13.37 13.95
C GLN A 22 6.49 -12.05 14.03
N ALA A 23 5.92 -11.73 15.20
CA ALA A 23 5.18 -10.48 15.41
C ALA A 23 6.06 -9.24 15.17
N ALA A 24 7.31 -9.26 15.62
CA ALA A 24 8.26 -8.17 15.41
C ALA A 24 8.52 -7.91 13.90
N THR A 25 8.61 -8.96 13.09
CA THR A 25 8.84 -8.79 11.65
C THR A 25 7.66 -8.17 10.91
N VAL A 26 6.42 -8.50 11.30
CA VAL A 26 5.21 -7.91 10.71
C VAL A 26 5.16 -6.43 11.02
N GLN A 27 5.42 -6.05 12.27
CA GLN A 27 5.39 -4.65 12.68
C GLN A 27 6.51 -3.83 11.99
N ALA A 28 7.72 -4.38 11.91
CA ALA A 28 8.83 -3.74 11.23
C ALA A 28 8.52 -3.48 9.74
N LYS A 29 7.92 -4.46 9.04
CA LYS A 29 7.51 -4.30 7.65
C LYS A 29 6.46 -3.20 7.48
N ALA A 30 5.47 -3.14 8.37
CA ALA A 30 4.42 -2.13 8.31
C ALA A 30 4.98 -0.70 8.46
N TRP A 31 6.05 -0.51 9.24
CA TRP A 31 6.68 0.79 9.44
C TRP A 31 7.60 1.18 8.28
N LEU A 32 8.34 0.22 7.73
CA LEU A 32 9.31 0.47 6.66
C LEU A 32 8.66 0.58 5.28
N ALA A 33 7.61 -0.18 5.01
CA ALA A 33 7.01 -0.24 3.67
C ALA A 33 6.54 1.14 3.16
N PRO A 34 5.81 1.97 3.92
CA PRO A 34 5.40 3.30 3.44
C PRO A 34 6.59 4.21 3.08
N ILE A 35 7.67 4.14 3.86
CA ILE A 35 8.90 4.92 3.62
C ILE A 35 9.57 4.46 2.33
N LEU A 36 9.72 3.15 2.14
CA LEU A 36 10.32 2.56 0.94
C LEU A 36 9.48 2.80 -0.31
N ILE A 37 8.15 2.78 -0.20
CA ILE A 37 7.23 3.12 -1.29
C ILE A 37 7.34 4.59 -1.66
N ALA A 38 7.38 5.49 -0.67
CA ALA A 38 7.55 6.92 -0.91
C ALA A 38 8.88 7.20 -1.63
N ARG A 39 9.97 6.55 -1.21
CA ARG A 39 11.27 6.64 -1.88
C ARG A 39 11.20 6.11 -3.31
N ALA A 40 10.63 4.93 -3.52
CA ALA A 40 10.50 4.35 -4.85
C ALA A 40 9.66 5.23 -5.79
N TRP A 41 8.66 5.94 -5.27
CA TRP A 41 7.91 6.94 -6.03
C TRP A 41 8.80 8.12 -6.45
N THR A 42 9.59 8.67 -5.54
CA THR A 42 10.52 9.75 -5.88
C THR A 42 11.55 9.30 -6.93
N ASP A 43 12.15 8.12 -6.73
CA ASP A 43 13.12 7.55 -7.65
C ASP A 43 12.48 7.27 -9.03
N SER A 44 11.24 6.78 -9.07
CA SER A 44 10.53 6.52 -10.32
C SER A 44 10.22 7.80 -11.10
N GLN A 45 9.89 8.91 -10.42
CA GLN A 45 9.70 10.21 -11.07
C GLN A 45 11.02 10.82 -11.58
N VAL A 46 12.15 10.61 -10.88
CA VAL A 46 13.46 11.15 -11.26
C VAL A 46 14.00 10.43 -12.51
N HIS A 47 13.87 9.11 -12.56
CA HIS A 47 14.44 8.29 -13.62
C HIS A 47 13.44 7.94 -14.74
N ASP A 48 12.17 8.30 -14.59
CA ASP A 48 11.06 7.92 -15.47
C ASP A 48 10.96 6.41 -15.75
N VAL A 49 11.27 5.60 -14.73
CA VAL A 49 11.19 4.14 -14.77
C VAL A 49 10.45 3.61 -13.55
N ASP A 50 9.83 2.44 -13.67
CA ASP A 50 9.22 1.79 -12.52
C ASP A 50 10.29 1.27 -11.56
N VAL A 51 10.22 1.73 -10.31
CA VAL A 51 11.18 1.36 -9.25
C VAL A 51 10.45 0.57 -8.18
N LYS A 52 10.98 -0.61 -7.85
CA LYS A 52 10.47 -1.43 -6.75
C LYS A 52 10.89 -0.84 -5.40
N PRO A 53 10.01 -0.84 -4.38
CA PRO A 53 10.35 -0.34 -3.04
C PRO A 53 11.37 -1.21 -2.30
N TRP A 54 11.48 -2.49 -2.64
CA TRP A 54 12.55 -3.39 -2.22
C TRP A 54 12.80 -4.45 -3.31
N PRO A 55 13.97 -5.11 -3.35
CA PRO A 55 14.39 -5.91 -4.52
C PRO A 55 13.42 -7.03 -4.92
N TRP A 56 12.77 -7.67 -3.94
CA TRP A 56 11.81 -8.76 -4.15
C TRP A 56 10.35 -8.31 -4.07
N ALA A 57 10.05 -7.01 -4.22
CA ALA A 57 8.66 -6.56 -4.28
C ALA A 57 8.01 -6.98 -5.61
N ASP A 58 6.80 -7.53 -5.54
CA ASP A 58 5.96 -7.81 -6.72
C ASP A 58 5.00 -6.65 -7.03
N THR A 59 5.38 -5.44 -6.64
CA THR A 59 4.63 -4.21 -6.87
C THR A 59 5.55 -2.99 -6.82
N TRP A 60 5.07 -1.85 -7.32
CA TRP A 60 5.75 -0.55 -7.32
C TRP A 60 4.71 0.58 -7.38
N PRO A 61 5.02 1.82 -6.94
CA PRO A 61 4.09 2.92 -7.02
C PRO A 61 3.90 3.40 -8.46
N VAL A 62 2.66 3.40 -8.95
CA VAL A 62 2.26 3.84 -10.30
C VAL A 62 1.61 5.23 -10.28
N ALA A 63 1.08 5.65 -9.13
CA ALA A 63 0.48 6.98 -8.97
C ALA A 63 0.59 7.48 -7.52
N LYS A 64 0.49 8.79 -7.34
CA LYS A 64 0.15 9.42 -6.07
C LYS A 64 -1.31 9.91 -6.11
N LEU A 65 -2.16 9.32 -5.28
CA LEU A 65 -3.56 9.72 -5.08
C LEU A 65 -3.63 10.75 -3.94
N THR A 66 -4.30 11.87 -4.19
CA THR A 66 -4.55 12.91 -3.19
C THR A 66 -6.03 13.25 -3.14
N VAL A 67 -6.60 13.35 -1.94
CA VAL A 67 -7.95 13.90 -1.70
C VAL A 67 -7.80 15.16 -0.84
N PRO A 68 -7.64 16.36 -1.45
CA PRO A 68 -7.27 17.56 -0.72
C PRO A 68 -8.24 17.94 0.40
N ALA A 69 -9.55 17.77 0.15
CA ALA A 69 -10.59 18.09 1.13
C ALA A 69 -10.53 17.23 2.41
N LEU A 70 -9.86 16.08 2.36
CA LEU A 70 -9.70 15.17 3.49
C LEU A 70 -8.25 15.10 4.02
N GLY A 71 -7.31 15.85 3.41
CA GLY A 71 -5.88 15.76 3.76
C GLY A 71 -5.26 14.38 3.50
N ILE A 72 -5.84 13.60 2.60
CA ILE A 72 -5.40 12.22 2.33
C ILE A 72 -4.40 12.20 1.19
N GLU A 73 -3.29 11.52 1.41
CA GLU A 73 -2.33 11.12 0.38
C GLU A 73 -2.07 9.61 0.46
N ARG A 74 -2.09 8.94 -0.68
CA ARG A 74 -1.79 7.51 -0.81
C ARG A 74 -1.00 7.25 -2.08
N TYR A 75 -0.08 6.29 -2.04
CA TYR A 75 0.55 5.77 -3.26
C TYR A 75 -0.28 4.62 -3.81
N VAL A 76 -0.65 4.71 -5.08
CA VAL A 76 -1.32 3.63 -5.81
C VAL A 76 -0.24 2.70 -6.33
N LEU A 77 -0.36 1.42 -5.99
CA LEU A 77 0.60 0.38 -6.29
C LEU A 77 0.20 -0.42 -7.54
N ALA A 78 1.18 -0.93 -8.27
CA ALA A 78 0.95 -1.80 -9.41
C ALA A 78 0.32 -3.13 -8.96
N GLY A 79 -0.88 -3.42 -9.47
CA GLY A 79 -1.64 -4.63 -9.12
C GLY A 79 -2.60 -4.42 -7.95
N ALA A 80 -3.77 -5.05 -8.04
CA ALA A 80 -4.80 -5.08 -7.00
C ALA A 80 -4.90 -6.50 -6.41
N ASN A 81 -3.78 -7.01 -5.88
CA ASN A 81 -3.63 -8.39 -5.41
C ASN A 81 -2.98 -8.45 -4.01
N GLY A 82 -2.77 -9.67 -3.51
CA GLY A 82 -2.19 -9.90 -2.17
C GLY A 82 -0.75 -9.39 -1.97
N ALA A 83 -0.02 -9.04 -3.03
CA ALA A 83 1.31 -8.43 -2.92
C ALA A 83 1.24 -6.91 -2.74
N ALA A 84 0.19 -6.25 -3.25
CA ALA A 84 0.06 -4.79 -3.24
C ALA A 84 -0.88 -4.28 -2.14
N LEU A 85 -2.07 -4.88 -2.02
CA LEU A 85 -3.13 -4.40 -1.13
C LEU A 85 -2.76 -4.31 0.35
N PRO A 86 -1.86 -5.14 0.92
CA PRO A 86 -1.37 -4.95 2.29
C PRO A 86 -0.63 -3.62 2.51
N PHE A 87 -0.09 -3.01 1.44
CA PHE A 87 0.78 -1.83 1.53
C PHE A 87 0.15 -0.54 1.00
N GLY A 88 -0.99 -0.62 0.31
CA GLY A 88 -1.66 0.56 -0.24
C GLY A 88 -2.79 0.22 -1.20
N PRO A 89 -3.49 1.23 -1.74
CA PRO A 89 -4.41 1.03 -2.85
C PRO A 89 -3.69 0.47 -4.07
N GLY A 90 -4.30 -0.46 -4.78
CA GLY A 90 -3.75 -1.13 -5.95
C GLY A 90 -4.46 -0.75 -7.24
N HIS A 91 -3.70 -0.53 -8.31
CA HIS A 91 -4.22 -0.39 -9.68
C HIS A 91 -4.63 -1.74 -10.24
N LEU A 92 -5.84 -1.83 -10.78
CA LEU A 92 -6.33 -3.05 -11.42
C LEU A 92 -5.69 -3.21 -12.80
N SER A 93 -4.94 -4.30 -12.98
CA SER A 93 -4.32 -4.67 -14.24
C SER A 93 -5.36 -4.80 -15.37
N GLY A 94 -5.02 -4.32 -16.55
CA GLY A 94 -5.93 -4.30 -17.71
C GLY A 94 -6.83 -3.06 -17.78
N THR A 95 -6.76 -2.15 -16.81
CA THR A 95 -7.39 -0.82 -16.88
C THR A 95 -6.38 0.26 -17.26
N SER A 96 -6.85 1.43 -17.68
CA SER A 96 -5.95 2.52 -18.12
C SER A 96 -4.97 2.91 -17.01
N LEU A 97 -3.73 3.23 -17.39
CA LEU A 97 -2.74 3.73 -16.46
C LEU A 97 -3.05 5.17 -16.03
N PRO A 98 -2.57 5.61 -14.85
CA PRO A 98 -2.65 7.00 -14.43
C PRO A 98 -2.12 7.95 -15.51
N GLY A 99 -2.89 8.99 -15.85
CA GLY A 99 -2.50 9.97 -16.87
C GLY A 99 -2.76 9.55 -18.32
N GLN A 100 -3.20 8.31 -18.57
CA GLN A 100 -3.59 7.84 -19.91
C GLN A 100 -5.10 8.00 -20.16
N PRO A 101 -5.53 8.10 -21.42
CA PRO A 101 -6.95 8.06 -21.77
C PRO A 101 -7.64 6.76 -21.32
N GLY A 102 -8.90 6.87 -20.92
CA GLY A 102 -9.75 5.74 -20.53
C GLY A 102 -10.02 5.66 -19.03
N THR A 103 -10.54 4.51 -18.59
CA THR A 103 -10.95 4.28 -17.20
C THR A 103 -9.85 3.59 -16.42
N ILE A 104 -9.40 4.22 -15.34
CA ILE A 104 -8.55 3.63 -14.33
C ILE A 104 -9.40 3.04 -13.21
N VAL A 105 -9.07 1.85 -12.73
CA VAL A 105 -9.69 1.26 -11.54
C VAL A 105 -8.64 1.09 -10.45
N ILE A 106 -8.95 1.60 -9.26
CA ILE A 106 -8.12 1.51 -8.06
C ILE A 106 -8.93 0.79 -7.00
N ALA A 107 -8.38 -0.28 -6.45
CA ALA A 107 -8.96 -1.07 -5.38
C ALA A 107 -8.16 -0.88 -4.09
N GLY A 108 -8.81 -1.05 -2.94
CA GLY A 108 -8.15 -0.96 -1.65
C GLY A 108 -9.01 -1.55 -0.55
N HIS A 109 -8.37 -1.91 0.56
CA HIS A 109 -9.05 -2.39 1.75
C HIS A 109 -9.81 -1.25 2.44
N ARG A 110 -11.10 -1.48 2.72
CA ARG A 110 -12.02 -0.50 3.33
C ARG A 110 -11.62 -0.10 4.75
N ASP A 111 -10.95 -0.97 5.47
CA ASP A 111 -10.59 -0.84 6.88
C ASP A 111 -9.17 -0.31 7.10
N THR A 112 -8.40 -0.10 6.02
CA THR A 112 -7.02 0.37 6.09
C THR A 112 -6.76 1.49 5.08
N HIS A 113 -6.09 1.20 3.97
CA HIS A 113 -5.57 2.22 3.06
C HIS A 113 -6.63 2.97 2.24
N PHE A 114 -7.87 2.48 2.23
CA PHE A 114 -9.00 3.01 1.44
C PHE A 114 -10.21 3.40 2.30
N ASP A 115 -10.04 3.48 3.62
CA ASP A 115 -11.06 3.91 4.58
C ASP A 115 -11.66 5.30 4.28
N PHE A 116 -10.84 6.20 3.75
CA PHE A 116 -11.25 7.54 3.35
C PHE A 116 -12.36 7.54 2.29
N ALA A 117 -12.51 6.46 1.51
CA ALA A 117 -13.58 6.34 0.53
C ALA A 117 -14.97 6.41 1.17
N GLU A 118 -15.08 6.04 2.46
CA GLU A 118 -16.32 6.18 3.21
C GLU A 118 -16.78 7.64 3.34
N HIS A 119 -15.82 8.55 3.47
CA HIS A 119 -16.00 9.98 3.72
C HIS A 119 -16.12 10.82 2.44
N LEU A 120 -15.99 10.19 1.26
CA LEU A 120 -16.13 10.88 -0.02
C LEU A 120 -17.57 11.31 -0.25
N GLN A 121 -17.76 12.58 -0.59
CA GLN A 121 -19.04 13.16 -0.95
C GLN A 121 -19.07 13.47 -2.46
N ARG A 122 -20.28 13.54 -3.03
CA ARG A 122 -20.44 13.99 -4.41
C ARG A 122 -19.86 15.40 -4.55
N GLY A 123 -19.02 15.60 -5.57
CA GLY A 123 -18.29 16.83 -5.79
C GLY A 123 -16.87 16.84 -5.24
N THR A 124 -16.50 15.92 -4.34
CA THR A 124 -15.13 15.83 -3.81
C THR A 124 -14.13 15.64 -4.94
N ARG A 125 -13.06 16.44 -4.94
CA ARG A 125 -11.97 16.36 -5.91
C ARG A 125 -10.97 15.30 -5.50
N ILE A 126 -10.60 14.44 -6.44
CA ILE A 126 -9.50 13.48 -6.31
C ILE A 126 -8.44 13.86 -7.34
N VAL A 127 -7.19 13.89 -6.93
CA VAL A 127 -6.05 14.16 -7.81
C VAL A 127 -5.24 12.88 -7.92
N LEU A 128 -4.96 12.45 -9.14
CA LEU A 128 -3.99 11.40 -9.41
C LEU A 128 -2.81 12.03 -10.13
N GLU A 129 -1.63 11.89 -9.54
CA GLU A 129 -0.36 12.21 -10.18
C GLU A 129 0.27 10.92 -10.69
N SER A 130 0.60 10.85 -11.97
CA SER A 130 1.31 9.73 -12.59
C SER A 130 2.82 9.90 -12.46
N ARG A 131 3.57 8.82 -12.71
CA ARG A 131 5.04 8.81 -12.64
C ARG A 131 5.68 9.90 -13.50
N ASP A 132 5.11 10.18 -14.67
CA ASP A 132 5.55 11.25 -15.59
C ASP A 132 5.17 12.67 -15.12
N ARG A 133 4.76 12.83 -13.85
CA ARG A 133 4.33 14.07 -13.20
C ARG A 133 3.05 14.69 -13.78
N ARG A 134 2.34 14.02 -14.69
CA ARG A 134 1.04 14.49 -15.15
C ARG A 134 0.02 14.36 -14.02
N ARG A 135 -0.86 15.35 -13.92
CA ARG A 135 -1.93 15.39 -12.92
C ARG A 135 -3.28 15.27 -13.61
N SER A 136 -4.02 14.25 -13.23
CA SER A 136 -5.40 14.03 -13.63
C SER A 136 -6.33 14.40 -12.48
N PHE A 137 -7.39 15.14 -12.80
CA PHE A 137 -8.36 15.63 -11.82
C PHE A 137 -9.69 14.92 -12.01
N TYR A 138 -10.15 14.29 -10.94
CA TYR A 138 -11.42 13.58 -10.90
C TYR A 138 -12.35 14.25 -9.91
N ARG A 139 -13.65 14.04 -10.13
CA ARG A 139 -14.71 14.49 -9.24
C ARG A 139 -15.59 13.30 -8.91
N VAL A 140 -15.88 13.11 -7.63
CA VAL A 140 -16.81 12.07 -7.18
C VAL A 140 -18.20 12.43 -7.69
N ILE A 141 -18.80 11.56 -8.50
CA ILE A 141 -20.17 11.75 -9.02
C ILE A 141 -21.21 10.97 -8.22
N GLY A 142 -20.79 9.92 -7.51
CA GLY A 142 -21.63 9.05 -6.69
C GLY A 142 -20.78 8.03 -5.94
N LYS A 143 -21.41 7.37 -4.96
CA LYS A 143 -20.88 6.25 -4.17
C LYS A 143 -22.05 5.28 -3.99
N HIS A 144 -21.78 3.99 -4.16
CA HIS A 144 -22.74 2.91 -3.98
C HIS A 144 -22.40 2.11 -2.73
#